data_AF-A0A6A4GJ67-F1
#
_entry.id   AF-A0A6A4GJ67-F1
#
_cell.length_a   1.000
_cell.length_b   1.000
_cell.length_c   1.000
_cell.angle_alpha   90.00
_cell.angle_beta   90.00
_cell.angle_gamma   90.00
#
_symmetry.space_group_name_H-M   'P 1'
#
loop_
_entity.id
_entity.type
_entity.pdbx_description
1 polymer ?
#
loop_
_entity_poly.entity_id
_entity_poly.type
_entity_poly.pdbx_seq_one_letter_code
_entity_poly.pdbx_strand_id
1 'polypeptide(L)'
;DLDILDESQFFPRTAGEHREMAEAWLHADSEEEQNALFQRNGVRWSELLRLRYWDPVQNTIIDSMHGFYLRIFQRHCRDIWGM
;
A
#
# COMPACT_ATOMS: atom_id res chain seq x y z
N ASP A 1 6.52 -13.55 4.52
CA ASP A 1 6.39 -14.32 5.75
C ASP A 1 5.83 -13.44 6.84
N LEU A 2 4.83 -13.90 7.58
CA LEU A 2 4.20 -13.14 8.67
C LEU A 2 4.91 -13.35 10.02
N ASP A 3 5.93 -14.21 10.07
CA ASP A 3 6.67 -14.58 11.29
C ASP A 3 7.88 -13.68 11.58
N ILE A 4 8.12 -12.66 10.76
CA ILE A 4 9.19 -11.68 10.98
C ILE A 4 8.70 -10.62 11.96
N LEU A 5 9.10 -10.77 13.23
CA LEU A 5 8.74 -9.87 14.33
C LEU A 5 9.82 -8.83 14.67
N ASP A 6 10.97 -8.90 14.00
CA ASP A 6 12.07 -7.96 14.21
C ASP A 6 11.78 -6.62 13.54
N GLU A 7 11.45 -5.63 14.37
CA GLU A 7 11.13 -4.25 13.94
C GLU A 7 12.28 -3.58 13.17
N SER A 8 13.53 -3.99 13.41
CA SER A 8 14.70 -3.36 12.78
C SER A 8 14.82 -3.66 11.28
N GLN A 9 14.05 -4.63 10.78
CA GLN A 9 14.00 -4.98 9.37
C GLN A 9 13.01 -4.11 8.58
N PHE A 10 12.20 -3.29 9.26
CA PHE A 10 11.16 -2.46 8.65
C PHE A 10 11.60 -1.00 8.58
N PHE A 11 12.25 -0.64 7.47
CA PHE A 11 12.64 0.74 7.21
C PHE A 11 11.47 1.55 6.63
N PRO A 12 11.25 2.79 7.09
CA PRO A 12 10.23 3.65 6.51
C PRO A 12 10.59 3.99 5.07
N ARG A 13 9.64 3.80 4.16
CA ARG A 13 9.78 4.22 2.76
C ARG A 13 9.53 5.70 2.62
N THR A 14 10.25 6.34 1.72
CA THR A 14 10.01 7.75 1.35
C THR A 14 9.13 7.88 0.11
N ALA A 15 8.47 9.01 -0.02
CA ALA A 15 7.65 9.32 -1.19
C ALA A 15 8.47 9.44 -2.49
N GLY A 16 9.77 9.74 -2.39
CA GLY A 16 10.69 9.78 -3.51
C GLY A 16 11.00 8.38 -4.02
N GLU A 17 11.46 7.50 -3.14
CA GLU A 17 11.73 6.08 -3.46
C GLU A 17 10.49 5.40 -4.05
N HIS A 18 9.29 5.66 -3.51
CA HIS A 18 8.05 5.12 -4.06
C HIS A 18 7.81 5.59 -5.51
N ARG A 19 8.09 6.85 -5.84
CA ARG A 19 7.92 7.36 -7.20
C ARG A 19 8.90 6.72 -8.16
N GLU A 20 10.18 6.64 -7.78
CA GLU A 20 11.21 6.01 -8.60
C GLU A 20 10.87 4.54 -8.89
N MET A 21 10.42 3.80 -7.88
CA MET A 21 9.98 2.41 -8.06
C MET A 21 8.74 2.29 -8.96
N ALA A 22 7.79 3.22 -8.86
CA ALA A 22 6.59 3.24 -9.67
C ALA A 22 6.88 3.66 -11.12
N GLU A 23 7.80 4.60 -11.34
CA GLU A 23 8.26 5.01 -12.66
C GLU A 23 9.03 3.88 -13.34
N ALA A 24 9.90 3.17 -12.62
CA ALA A 24 10.58 1.98 -13.13
C ALA A 24 9.56 0.90 -13.54
N TRP A 25 8.48 0.73 -12.78
CA TRP A 25 7.40 -0.18 -13.15
C TRP A 25 6.62 0.29 -14.40
N LEU A 26 6.37 1.60 -14.54
CA LEU A 26 5.69 2.17 -15.72
C LEU A 26 6.52 2.01 -16.99
N HIS A 27 7.84 2.19 -16.87
CA HIS A 27 8.79 2.16 -17.99
C HIS A 27 9.30 0.76 -18.34
N ALA A 28 8.90 -0.27 -17.60
CA ALA A 28 9.25 -1.66 -17.93
C ALA A 28 8.67 -2.08 -19.28
N ASP A 29 9.47 -2.80 -20.06
CA ASP A 29 9.18 -3.10 -21.47
C ASP A 29 8.22 -4.30 -21.63
N SER A 30 8.07 -5.14 -20.59
CA SER A 30 7.18 -6.30 -20.62
C SER A 30 6.37 -6.48 -19.33
N GLU A 31 5.27 -7.23 -19.45
CA GLU A 31 4.43 -7.60 -18.31
C GLU A 31 5.20 -8.50 -17.33
N GLU A 32 6.14 -9.34 -17.80
CA GLU A 32 7.00 -10.12 -16.90
C GLU A 32 7.91 -9.23 -16.07
N GLU A 33 8.49 -8.19 -16.67
CA GLU A 33 9.35 -7.24 -15.96
C GLU A 33 8.54 -6.41 -14.95
N GLN A 34 7.34 -5.95 -15.34
CA GLN A 34 6.40 -5.30 -14.44
C GLN A 34 6.04 -6.19 -13.25
N ASN A 35 5.78 -7.48 -13.50
CA ASN A 35 5.49 -8.44 -12.43
C ASN A 35 6.71 -8.68 -11.54
N ALA A 36 7.92 -8.78 -12.10
CA ALA A 36 9.14 -8.94 -11.33
C ALA A 36 9.42 -7.71 -10.43
N LEU A 37 9.25 -6.50 -10.97
CA LEU A 37 9.36 -5.25 -10.22
C LEU A 37 8.31 -5.15 -9.11
N PHE A 38 7.07 -5.55 -9.42
CA PHE A 38 6.00 -5.59 -8.42
C PHE A 38 6.30 -6.60 -7.30
N GLN A 39 6.80 -7.79 -7.61
CA GLN A 39 7.16 -8.78 -6.58
C GLN A 39 8.32 -8.31 -5.71
N ARG A 40 9.29 -7.60 -6.30
CA ARG A 40 10.45 -7.07 -5.56
C ARG A 40 10.09 -5.88 -4.67
N ASN A 41 9.36 -4.91 -5.22
CA ASN A 41 9.16 -3.61 -4.59
C ASN A 41 7.77 -3.48 -3.92
N GLY A 42 6.78 -4.23 -4.41
CA GLY A 42 5.38 -4.12 -4.00
C GLY A 42 4.65 -2.89 -4.53
N VAL A 43 5.23 -2.18 -5.51
CA VAL A 43 4.74 -0.88 -6.02
C VAL A 43 4.29 -1.01 -7.47
N ARG A 44 3.21 -0.30 -7.83
CA ARG A 44 2.71 -0.14 -9.21
C ARG A 44 2.54 1.34 -9.54
N TRP A 45 2.52 1.67 -10.83
CA TRP A 45 2.17 3.02 -11.26
C TRP A 45 0.69 3.32 -11.02
N SER A 46 0.42 4.58 -10.65
CA SER A 46 -0.92 5.15 -10.57
C SER A 46 -0.86 6.60 -11.03
N GLU A 47 -1.88 7.06 -11.75
CA GLU A 47 -1.97 8.46 -12.19
C GLU A 47 -1.97 9.44 -11.02
N LEU A 48 -2.32 9.00 -9.80
CA LEU A 48 -2.23 9.81 -8.59
C LEU A 48 -0.79 10.27 -8.29
N LEU A 49 0.22 9.52 -8.71
CA LEU A 49 1.63 9.87 -8.47
C LEU A 49 2.10 11.11 -9.27
N ARG A 50 1.34 11.52 -10.29
CA ARG A 50 1.58 12.75 -11.06
C ARG A 50 1.24 14.02 -10.28
N LEU A 51 0.42 13.90 -9.23
CA LEU A 51 0.00 15.01 -8.41
C LEU A 51 1.13 15.41 -7.46
N ARG A 52 1.65 16.64 -7.58
CA ARG A 52 2.78 17.13 -6.77
C ARG A 52 2.51 17.15 -5.26
N TYR A 53 1.25 17.28 -4.86
CA TYR A 53 0.84 17.29 -3.45
C TYR A 53 0.55 15.89 -2.89
N TRP A 54 0.51 14.86 -3.75
CA TRP A 54 0.13 13.53 -3.33
C TRP A 54 1.35 12.77 -2.79
N ASP A 55 1.31 12.40 -1.52
CA ASP A 55 2.33 11.54 -0.91
C ASP A 55 1.73 10.14 -0.71
N PRO A 56 2.16 9.11 -1.46
CA PRO A 56 1.63 7.75 -1.31
C PRO A 56 1.95 7.13 0.04
N VAL A 57 2.99 7.56 0.75
CA VAL A 57 3.34 7.01 2.08
C VAL A 57 2.43 7.61 3.14
N GLN A 58 2.18 8.92 3.08
CA GLN A 58 1.38 9.63 4.09
C GLN A 58 -0.13 9.56 3.81
N ASN A 59 -0.55 9.45 2.55
CA ASN A 59 -1.96 9.51 2.16
C ASN A 59 -2.62 8.13 1.97
N THR A 60 -1.87 7.02 2.12
CA THR A 60 -2.43 5.66 2.11
C THR A 60 -3.00 5.27 3.49
N ILE A 61 -3.64 6.22 4.16
CA ILE A 61 -4.31 5.97 5.44
C ILE A 61 -5.49 5.03 5.19
N ILE A 62 -5.66 4.04 6.08
CA ILE A 62 -6.79 3.11 6.04
C ILE A 62 -8.08 3.91 5.96
N ASP A 63 -8.83 3.71 4.87
CA ASP A 63 -10.12 4.37 4.70
C ASP A 63 -11.04 3.97 5.84
N SER A 64 -11.37 4.94 6.69
CA SER A 64 -12.34 4.83 7.78
C SER A 64 -13.66 4.20 7.34
N MET A 65 -14.11 4.42 6.09
CA MET A 65 -15.31 3.78 5.57
C MET A 65 -15.12 2.26 5.43
N HIS A 66 -14.13 1.83 4.67
CA HIS A 66 -13.98 0.40 4.33
C HIS A 66 -13.35 -0.43 5.45
N GLY A 67 -12.32 0.11 6.11
CA GLY A 67 -11.64 -0.58 7.20
C GLY A 67 -12.42 -0.54 8.50
N PHE A 68 -12.88 0.65 8.89
CA PHE A 68 -13.52 0.83 10.18
C PHE A 68 -15.04 0.58 10.13
N TYR A 69 -15.80 1.33 9.33
CA TYR A 69 -17.26 1.22 9.32
C TYR A 69 -17.78 -0.11 8.75
N LEU A 70 -17.27 -0.55 7.60
CA LEU A 70 -17.79 -1.74 6.93
C LEU A 70 -17.29 -3.05 7.54
N ARG A 71 -16.10 -3.07 8.14
CA ARG A 71 -15.51 -4.30 8.70
C ARG A 71 -15.51 -4.31 10.22
N ILE A 72 -14.69 -3.45 10.83
CA ILE A 72 -14.46 -3.50 12.29
C ILE A 72 -15.76 -3.23 13.05
N PHE A 73 -16.46 -2.15 12.71
CA PHE A 73 -17.68 -1.74 13.40
C PHE A 73 -18.81 -2.77 13.24
N GLN A 74 -19.08 -3.23 12.02
CA GLN A 74 -20.11 -4.26 11.80
C GLN A 74 -19.82 -5.53 12.61
N ARG A 75 -18.58 -6.03 12.58
CA ARG A 75 -18.20 -7.24 13.33
C ARG A 75 -18.35 -7.05 14.84
N HIS A 76 -17.92 -5.91 15.38
CA HIS A 76 -18.01 -5.66 16.82
C HIS A 76 -19.46 -5.51 17.27
N CYS A 77 -20.28 -4.77 16.54
CA CYS A 77 -21.67 -4.54 16.91
C CYS A 77 -22.53 -5.80 16.77
N ARG A 78 -22.43 -6.51 15.63
CA ARG A 78 -23.31 -7.65 15.33
C ARG A 78 -22.81 -8.96 15.90
N ASP A 79 -21.54 -9.26 15.71
CA ASP A 79 -21.02 -10.61 16.00
C ASP A 79 -20.48 -10.72 17.43
N ILE A 80 -19.85 -9.66 17.94
CA ILE A 80 -19.25 -9.66 19.29
C ILE A 80 -20.27 -9.19 20.33
N TRP A 81 -20.97 -8.08 20.08
CA TRP A 81 -21.91 -7.49 21.03
C TRP A 81 -23.36 -7.93 20.84
N GLY A 82 -23.74 -8.48 19.68
CA GLY A 82 -25.06 -9.02 19.44
C GLY A 82 -26.19 -7.98 19.35
N MET A 83 -25.89 -6.76 18.91
CA MET A 83 -26.89 -5.72 18.61
C MET A 83 -27.52 -5.93 17.24
#